data_AF-A0A4Y7PSQ7-F1
#
_entry.id   AF-A0A4Y7PSQ7-F1
#
_cell.length_a   1.000
_cell.length_b   1.000
_cell.length_c   1.000
_cell.angle_alpha   90.00
_cell.angle_beta   90.00
_cell.angle_gamma   90.00
#
_symmetry.space_group_name_H-M   'P 1'
#
loop_
_entity.id
_entity.type
_entity.pdbx_description
1 polymer ?
#
loop_
_entity_poly.entity_id
_entity_poly.type
_entity_poly.pdbx_seq_one_letter_code
_entity_poly.pdbx_strand_id
1 'polypeptide(L)'
;MKSYKDLEIPEQHPCKYLPSLSNMLRLVTSLVALSASFATAAVPPTPEGALVTKLLSTIGPNSSQPLSDASIAALNLNENAIYSQIAYCIDPNKPVWSGSLCNLIPDFTLTAAGGDDNTLAPNWYVGYNRKTQAVVVAFEGTETPEEWIVDDARWPLVTLDPRLSAGNNFQSYATLGFQDAWAVFADLVLKAVTALVNTPNPNAPVKRIQVTGHSLGGAIASFSALHMSLNFPKIPVQLTTYATPRIGSPDLAAWVRKNLGNNTIFTVHQRDPFAHAPPLDWFFSQYSHVSYELWNSTSIPSTVLCSGLENPSCSDSLIFWFPSDHYGPFYGLYMGNDTGRCQWPQAVTLSQQVSVTALPTPTQHPGHR
;
A
#
# COMPACT_ATOMS: atom_id res chain seq x y z
N MET A 1 3.23 -6.31 41.64
CA MET A 1 4.05 -7.25 42.44
C MET A 1 3.84 -8.68 41.95
N LYS A 2 4.79 -9.22 41.21
CA LYS A 2 5.15 -10.65 41.15
C LYS A 2 6.60 -10.70 40.67
N SER A 3 7.43 -11.34 41.49
CA SER A 3 8.89 -11.34 41.48
C SER A 3 9.43 -12.39 40.52
N TYR A 4 10.35 -12.02 39.64
CA TYR A 4 11.27 -12.95 38.99
C TYR A 4 12.69 -12.61 39.48
N LYS A 5 13.13 -13.39 40.46
CA LYS A 5 14.52 -13.54 40.86
C LYS A 5 14.94 -14.94 40.42
N ASP A 6 16.24 -15.08 40.16
CA ASP A 6 17.00 -16.33 40.03
C ASP A 6 17.15 -16.88 38.62
N LEU A 7 18.10 -16.29 37.89
CA LEU A 7 18.95 -17.00 36.93
C LEU A 7 20.38 -16.47 37.12
N GLU A 8 21.15 -17.20 37.94
CA GLU A 8 22.58 -16.99 38.15
C GLU A 8 23.35 -17.36 36.88
N ILE A 9 24.23 -16.46 36.45
CA ILE A 9 25.24 -16.68 35.39
C ILE A 9 26.58 -16.84 36.11
N PRO A 10 27.33 -17.94 35.92
CA PRO A 10 28.65 -18.07 36.51
C PRO A 10 29.69 -17.26 35.72
N GLU A 11 30.41 -16.42 36.45
CA GLU A 11 31.58 -15.63 36.04
C GLU A 11 32.85 -16.51 35.93
N GLN A 12 33.90 -15.93 35.32
CA GLN A 12 35.34 -16.31 35.28
C GLN A 12 35.81 -16.99 33.97
N HIS A 13 36.88 -16.57 33.27
CA HIS A 13 38.00 -15.64 33.53
C HIS A 13 38.73 -15.23 32.21
N PRO A 14 39.66 -14.25 32.24
CA PRO A 14 40.09 -13.44 31.09
C PRO A 14 41.41 -13.88 30.46
N CYS A 15 41.63 -13.56 29.17
CA CYS A 15 42.99 -13.49 28.60
C CYS A 15 43.18 -12.31 27.64
N LYS A 16 44.13 -11.48 28.04
CA LYS A 16 44.81 -10.40 27.33
C LYS A 16 45.45 -10.90 26.03
N TYR A 17 45.49 -10.08 24.99
CA TYR A 17 46.72 -9.46 24.46
C TYR A 17 46.44 -8.77 23.10
N LEU A 18 46.67 -7.46 23.07
CA LEU A 18 46.85 -6.65 21.84
C LEU A 18 48.35 -6.62 21.49
N PRO A 19 48.72 -6.56 20.20
CA PRO A 19 49.97 -5.96 19.79
C PRO A 19 49.76 -4.69 18.95
N SER A 20 50.24 -3.58 19.53
CA SER A 20 51.07 -2.50 18.95
C SER A 20 51.03 -2.22 17.43
N LEU A 21 50.74 -0.95 17.12
CA LEU A 21 51.19 -0.27 15.91
C LEU A 21 52.72 -0.24 15.84
N SER A 22 53.30 -0.81 14.79
CA SER A 22 54.36 -0.21 13.96
C SER A 22 55.00 -1.30 13.07
N ASN A 23 54.84 -1.16 11.76
CA ASN A 23 55.90 -1.38 10.76
C ASN A 23 55.35 -1.09 9.36
N MET A 24 55.78 0.04 8.79
CA MET A 24 55.73 0.31 7.36
C MET A 24 56.57 -0.75 6.62
N LEU A 25 56.02 -1.44 5.63
CA LEU A 25 56.58 -1.49 4.28
C LEU A 25 55.65 -2.20 3.28
N ARG A 26 55.30 -1.44 2.24
CA ARG A 26 55.05 -1.85 0.84
C ARG A 26 54.83 -3.35 0.57
N LEU A 27 53.64 -3.68 0.08
CA LEU A 27 53.50 -4.53 -1.10
C LEU A 27 52.22 -4.10 -1.85
N VAL A 28 52.42 -3.43 -2.98
CA VAL A 28 51.37 -3.21 -3.98
C VAL A 28 51.28 -4.51 -4.77
N THR A 29 50.29 -5.34 -4.46
CA THR A 29 49.91 -6.47 -5.31
C THR A 29 48.44 -6.34 -5.63
N SER A 30 48.19 -6.06 -6.91
CA SER A 30 46.90 -5.98 -7.57
C SER A 30 46.00 -7.17 -7.22
N LEU A 31 45.07 -6.97 -6.29
CA LEU A 31 43.79 -7.66 -6.37
C LEU A 31 42.88 -6.76 -7.19
N VAL A 32 42.69 -7.14 -8.45
CA VAL A 32 41.46 -6.80 -9.15
C VAL A 32 40.36 -7.46 -8.33
N ALA A 33 39.73 -6.70 -7.45
CA ALA A 33 38.45 -7.11 -6.90
C ALA A 33 37.54 -7.28 -8.11
N LEU A 34 37.18 -8.53 -8.43
CA LEU A 34 35.91 -8.77 -9.11
C LEU A 34 34.85 -8.22 -8.16
N SER A 35 34.54 -6.93 -8.29
CA SER A 35 33.24 -6.44 -7.90
C SER A 35 32.27 -7.25 -8.74
N ALA A 36 31.71 -8.32 -8.17
CA ALA A 36 30.43 -8.82 -8.63
C ALA A 36 29.49 -7.63 -8.47
N SER A 37 29.35 -6.85 -9.55
CA SER A 37 28.25 -5.94 -9.72
C SER A 37 27.02 -6.83 -9.67
N PHE A 38 26.44 -6.98 -8.48
CA PHE A 38 25.05 -7.38 -8.37
C PHE A 38 24.29 -6.29 -9.10
N ALA A 39 24.06 -6.50 -10.40
CA ALA A 39 23.09 -5.73 -11.13
C ALA A 39 21.80 -5.90 -10.34
N THR A 40 21.42 -4.86 -9.60
CA THR A 40 20.10 -4.81 -8.98
C THR A 40 19.12 -4.99 -10.12
N ALA A 41 18.48 -6.16 -10.21
CA ALA A 41 17.48 -6.41 -11.23
C ALA A 41 16.47 -5.26 -11.16
N ALA A 42 16.23 -4.60 -12.29
CA ALA A 42 15.28 -3.49 -12.33
C ALA A 42 13.93 -3.99 -11.82
N VAL A 43 13.27 -3.22 -10.96
CA VAL A 43 11.94 -3.55 -10.45
C VAL A 43 11.01 -3.74 -11.66
N PRO A 44 10.36 -4.91 -11.81
CA PRO A 44 9.46 -5.14 -12.93
C PRO A 44 8.24 -4.21 -12.83
N PRO A 45 8.00 -3.33 -13.82
CA PRO A 45 6.92 -2.36 -13.75
C PRO A 45 5.56 -3.01 -13.96
N THR A 46 4.56 -2.55 -13.23
CA THR A 46 3.14 -2.84 -13.49
C THR A 46 2.60 -1.85 -14.53
N PRO A 47 1.47 -2.14 -15.21
CA PRO A 47 0.81 -1.15 -16.08
C PRO A 47 0.51 0.18 -15.35
N GLU A 48 0.05 0.09 -14.11
CA GLU A 48 -0.24 1.22 -13.24
C GLU A 48 1.04 2.00 -12.89
N GLY A 49 2.11 1.31 -12.49
CA GLY A 49 3.39 1.95 -12.15
C GLY A 49 4.09 2.58 -13.37
N ALA A 50 3.95 2.00 -14.56
CA ALA A 50 4.42 2.61 -15.79
C ALA A 50 3.65 3.92 -16.11
N LEU A 51 2.33 3.93 -15.86
CA LEU A 51 1.52 5.15 -16.01
C LEU A 51 1.91 6.21 -14.98
N VAL A 52 2.07 5.85 -13.71
CA VAL A 52 2.56 6.77 -12.65
C VAL A 52 3.91 7.35 -13.03
N THR A 53 4.85 6.53 -13.51
CA THR A 53 6.17 7.00 -13.98
C THR A 53 6.03 8.06 -15.08
N LYS A 54 5.17 7.82 -16.07
CA LYS A 54 4.92 8.75 -17.16
C LYS A 54 4.32 10.07 -16.64
N LEU A 55 3.33 9.99 -15.76
CA LEU A 55 2.67 11.17 -15.20
C LEU A 55 3.63 11.99 -14.32
N LEU A 56 4.41 11.35 -13.45
CA LEU A 56 5.38 12.04 -12.60
C LEU A 56 6.47 12.77 -13.40
N SER A 57 6.79 12.30 -14.60
CA SER A 57 7.79 12.98 -15.45
C SER A 57 7.39 14.39 -15.90
N THR A 58 6.10 14.74 -15.78
CA THR A 58 5.57 16.06 -16.15
C THR A 58 5.28 16.97 -14.95
N ILE A 59 5.52 16.50 -13.72
CA ILE A 59 5.19 17.23 -12.49
C ILE A 59 6.47 17.73 -11.84
N GLY A 60 6.53 19.04 -11.55
CA GLY A 60 7.65 19.63 -10.82
C GLY A 60 7.72 19.15 -9.35
N PRO A 61 8.86 19.31 -8.66
CA PRO A 61 8.98 18.98 -7.25
C PRO A 61 7.93 19.69 -6.39
N ASN A 62 7.41 19.01 -5.36
CA ASN A 62 6.40 19.52 -4.41
C ASN A 62 5.15 20.11 -5.11
N SER A 63 4.86 19.66 -6.34
CA SER A 63 3.71 20.07 -7.12
C SER A 63 2.74 18.91 -7.31
N SER A 64 1.53 19.21 -7.78
CA SER A 64 0.51 18.23 -8.11
C SER A 64 -0.07 18.49 -9.50
N GLN A 65 -0.64 17.46 -10.11
CA GLN A 65 -1.28 17.58 -11.41
C GLN A 65 -2.65 16.87 -11.40
N PRO A 66 -3.73 17.52 -11.88
CA PRO A 66 -5.01 16.85 -12.08
C PRO A 66 -4.89 15.67 -13.05
N LEU A 67 -5.53 14.56 -12.70
CA LEU A 67 -5.65 13.39 -13.55
C LEU A 67 -6.90 13.47 -14.42
N SER A 68 -6.80 12.99 -15.65
CA SER A 68 -7.97 12.76 -16.49
C SER A 68 -8.71 11.49 -16.07
N ASP A 69 -10.00 11.41 -16.38
CA ASP A 69 -10.83 10.21 -16.17
C ASP A 69 -10.19 8.95 -16.78
N ALA A 70 -9.58 9.09 -17.95
CA ALA A 70 -8.86 8.01 -18.61
C ALA A 70 -7.64 7.52 -17.81
N SER A 71 -6.93 8.45 -17.14
CA SER A 71 -5.80 8.10 -16.27
C SER A 71 -6.28 7.41 -15.00
N ILE A 72 -7.34 7.93 -14.37
CA ILE A 72 -7.96 7.33 -13.19
C ILE A 72 -8.44 5.90 -13.49
N ALA A 73 -9.11 5.69 -14.63
CA ALA A 73 -9.55 4.37 -15.07
C ALA A 73 -8.37 3.41 -15.33
N ALA A 74 -7.30 3.90 -15.96
CA ALA A 74 -6.11 3.10 -16.27
C ALA A 74 -5.28 2.69 -15.04
N LEU A 75 -5.42 3.41 -13.92
CA LEU A 75 -4.78 3.08 -12.63
C LEU A 75 -5.56 1.99 -11.85
N ASN A 76 -6.68 1.50 -12.38
CA ASN A 76 -7.49 0.43 -11.79
C ASN A 76 -7.91 0.68 -10.32
N LEU A 77 -8.20 1.95 -9.99
CA LEU A 77 -8.45 2.40 -8.63
C LEU A 77 -9.84 2.01 -8.11
N ASN A 78 -10.81 1.77 -8.99
CA ASN A 78 -12.14 1.32 -8.59
C ASN A 78 -12.13 -0.18 -8.20
N GLU A 79 -11.52 -1.04 -9.01
CA GLU A 79 -11.45 -2.48 -8.73
C GLU A 79 -10.71 -2.77 -7.41
N ASN A 80 -9.59 -2.07 -7.14
CA ASN A 80 -8.86 -2.18 -5.87
C ASN A 80 -9.67 -1.65 -4.67
N ALA A 81 -10.53 -0.65 -4.86
CA ALA A 81 -11.42 -0.16 -3.80
C ALA A 81 -12.48 -1.23 -3.48
N ILE A 82 -13.05 -1.88 -4.50
CA ILE A 82 -13.99 -2.99 -4.33
C ILE A 82 -13.30 -4.15 -3.58
N TYR A 83 -12.08 -4.52 -3.96
CA TYR A 83 -11.33 -5.54 -3.23
C TYR A 83 -11.08 -5.17 -1.76
N SER A 84 -10.68 -3.93 -1.49
CA SER A 84 -10.48 -3.43 -0.12
C SER A 84 -11.78 -3.46 0.69
N GLN A 85 -12.91 -3.07 0.09
CA GLN A 85 -14.20 -3.13 0.78
C GLN A 85 -14.66 -4.57 1.05
N ILE A 86 -14.41 -5.50 0.12
CA ILE A 86 -14.79 -6.92 0.33
C ILE A 86 -14.04 -7.51 1.53
N ALA A 87 -12.86 -6.99 1.89
CA ALA A 87 -12.13 -7.47 3.06
C ALA A 87 -12.90 -7.26 4.36
N TYR A 88 -13.71 -6.21 4.46
CA TYR A 88 -14.64 -5.98 5.59
C TYR A 88 -15.82 -6.97 5.62
N CYS A 89 -16.13 -7.64 4.52
CA CYS A 89 -17.30 -8.52 4.44
C CYS A 89 -16.97 -10.02 4.58
N ILE A 90 -15.71 -10.39 4.32
CA ILE A 90 -15.35 -11.80 4.19
C ILE A 90 -15.37 -12.45 5.57
N ASP A 91 -16.19 -13.51 5.70
CA ASP A 91 -16.19 -14.34 6.90
C ASP A 91 -14.97 -15.27 6.84
N PRO A 92 -13.94 -15.07 7.69
CA PRO A 92 -12.71 -15.88 7.62
C PRO A 92 -12.95 -17.34 7.99
N ASN A 93 -14.02 -17.65 8.73
CA ASN A 93 -14.38 -19.01 9.13
C ASN A 93 -15.16 -19.75 8.03
N LYS A 94 -15.84 -19.00 7.14
CA LYS A 94 -16.62 -19.52 6.02
C LYS A 94 -16.45 -18.64 4.79
N PRO A 95 -15.23 -18.59 4.21
CA PRO A 95 -14.95 -17.68 3.11
C PRO A 95 -15.71 -18.08 1.86
N VAL A 96 -16.61 -17.19 1.40
CA VAL A 96 -17.39 -17.36 0.18
C VAL A 96 -17.32 -16.09 -0.65
N TRP A 97 -16.92 -16.22 -1.91
CA TRP A 97 -16.97 -15.11 -2.87
C TRP A 97 -18.40 -14.91 -3.39
N SER A 98 -19.19 -14.15 -2.64
CA SER A 98 -20.59 -13.88 -2.96
C SER A 98 -21.02 -12.50 -2.47
N GLY A 99 -22.16 -12.02 -2.95
CA GLY A 99 -22.65 -10.67 -2.69
C GLY A 99 -22.51 -9.76 -3.89
N SER A 100 -23.11 -8.58 -3.83
CA SER A 100 -23.22 -7.69 -4.98
C SER A 100 -21.89 -7.03 -5.35
N LEU A 101 -21.00 -6.77 -4.40
CA LEU A 101 -19.64 -6.31 -4.69
C LEU A 101 -18.82 -7.38 -5.41
N CYS A 102 -18.90 -8.64 -4.96
CA CYS A 102 -18.24 -9.78 -5.61
C CYS A 102 -18.73 -9.97 -7.07
N ASN A 103 -20.00 -9.68 -7.36
CA ASN A 103 -20.57 -9.74 -8.70
C ASN A 103 -20.00 -8.68 -9.66
N LEU A 104 -19.41 -7.60 -9.16
CA LEU A 104 -18.71 -6.61 -9.98
C LEU A 104 -17.34 -7.12 -10.46
N ILE A 105 -16.81 -8.17 -9.83
CA ILE A 105 -15.53 -8.80 -10.17
C ILE A 105 -15.71 -10.32 -10.37
N PRO A 106 -16.46 -10.74 -11.42
CA PRO A 106 -16.82 -12.14 -11.62
C PRO A 106 -15.64 -13.04 -12.03
N ASP A 107 -14.52 -12.44 -12.43
CA ASP A 107 -13.31 -13.16 -12.86
C ASP A 107 -12.38 -13.54 -11.69
N PHE A 108 -12.69 -13.08 -10.47
CA PHE A 108 -11.93 -13.40 -9.27
C PHE A 108 -12.37 -14.72 -8.65
N THR A 109 -11.41 -15.52 -8.23
CA THR A 109 -11.62 -16.76 -7.47
C THR A 109 -10.87 -16.68 -6.15
N LEU A 110 -11.63 -16.67 -5.05
CA LEU A 110 -11.11 -16.73 -3.69
C LEU A 110 -10.44 -18.09 -3.43
N THR A 111 -9.26 -18.08 -2.82
CA THR A 111 -8.48 -19.31 -2.57
C THR A 111 -8.03 -19.49 -1.12
N ALA A 112 -7.86 -18.38 -0.39
CA ALA A 112 -7.59 -18.39 1.03
C ALA A 112 -8.19 -17.14 1.65
N ALA A 113 -8.58 -17.24 2.91
CA ALA A 113 -8.93 -16.12 3.76
C ALA A 113 -8.53 -16.44 5.20
N GLY A 114 -8.45 -15.41 6.03
CA GLY A 114 -8.18 -15.52 7.46
C GLY A 114 -8.43 -14.19 8.14
N GLY A 115 -8.14 -14.15 9.44
CA GLY A 115 -8.55 -13.06 10.32
C GLY A 115 -9.50 -13.59 11.39
N ASP A 116 -9.76 -12.78 12.40
CA ASP A 116 -10.68 -13.10 13.49
C ASP A 116 -11.73 -12.01 13.75
N ASP A 117 -11.75 -10.97 12.91
CA ASP A 117 -12.71 -9.87 12.95
C ASP A 117 -12.75 -9.10 14.29
N ASN A 118 -11.85 -9.37 15.25
CA ASN A 118 -12.14 -8.92 16.63
C ASN A 118 -10.99 -8.76 17.65
N THR A 119 -9.71 -8.69 17.29
CA THR A 119 -8.70 -8.26 18.29
C THR A 119 -7.46 -7.59 17.68
N LEU A 120 -6.70 -8.33 16.87
CA LEU A 120 -5.42 -7.92 16.29
C LEU A 120 -5.17 -8.55 14.91
N ALA A 121 -6.13 -9.32 14.38
CA ALA A 121 -6.03 -10.01 13.10
C ALA A 121 -7.17 -9.58 12.18
N PRO A 122 -7.05 -8.39 11.53
CA PRO A 122 -7.99 -7.96 10.51
C PRO A 122 -8.18 -9.04 9.45
N ASN A 123 -9.38 -9.09 8.89
CA ASN A 123 -9.72 -10.01 7.83
C ASN A 123 -8.80 -9.79 6.63
N TRP A 124 -8.40 -10.88 6.00
CA TRP A 124 -7.60 -10.85 4.79
C TRP A 124 -8.00 -11.98 3.87
N TYR A 125 -7.73 -11.80 2.58
CA TYR A 125 -7.93 -12.86 1.62
C TYR A 125 -6.95 -12.82 0.46
N VAL A 126 -6.80 -13.99 -0.18
CA VAL A 126 -5.97 -14.21 -1.35
C VAL A 126 -6.78 -14.95 -2.40
N GLY A 127 -6.67 -14.51 -3.65
CA GLY A 127 -7.29 -15.20 -4.77
C GLY A 127 -6.67 -14.82 -6.10
N TYR A 128 -7.24 -15.35 -7.17
CA TYR A 128 -6.75 -15.18 -8.52
C TYR A 128 -7.81 -14.53 -9.42
N ASN A 129 -7.46 -13.41 -10.07
CA ASN A 129 -8.27 -12.78 -11.09
C ASN A 129 -7.81 -13.25 -12.48
N ARG A 130 -8.65 -14.00 -13.18
CA ARG A 130 -8.30 -14.59 -14.49
C ARG A 130 -8.17 -13.56 -15.61
N LYS A 131 -8.99 -12.49 -15.56
CA LYS A 131 -8.99 -11.43 -16.57
C LYS A 131 -7.70 -10.62 -16.52
N THR A 132 -7.23 -10.30 -15.32
CA THR A 132 -6.01 -9.53 -15.11
C THR A 132 -4.76 -10.38 -14.92
N GLN A 133 -4.93 -11.71 -14.81
CA GLN A 133 -3.88 -12.68 -14.53
C GLN A 133 -3.09 -12.33 -13.27
N ALA A 134 -3.81 -11.87 -12.24
CA ALA A 134 -3.23 -11.33 -11.02
C ALA A 134 -3.59 -12.20 -9.81
N VAL A 135 -2.60 -12.46 -8.97
CA VAL A 135 -2.89 -12.85 -7.58
C VAL A 135 -3.24 -11.57 -6.82
N VAL A 136 -4.40 -11.51 -6.18
CA VAL A 136 -4.83 -10.37 -5.38
C VAL A 136 -4.77 -10.75 -3.91
N VAL A 137 -4.21 -9.85 -3.12
CA VAL A 137 -4.18 -9.90 -1.65
C VAL A 137 -4.85 -8.65 -1.13
N ALA A 138 -5.87 -8.80 -0.29
CA ALA A 138 -6.56 -7.66 0.29
C ALA A 138 -6.66 -7.82 1.81
N PHE A 139 -6.59 -6.69 2.50
CA PHE A 139 -6.62 -6.59 3.94
C PHE A 139 -7.69 -5.61 4.38
N GLU A 140 -8.44 -6.01 5.39
CA GLU A 140 -9.40 -5.21 6.10
C GLU A 140 -8.68 -4.14 6.94
N GLY A 141 -9.31 -2.98 7.09
CA GLY A 141 -8.91 -1.99 8.07
C GLY A 141 -9.61 -2.19 9.41
N THR A 142 -9.92 -1.08 10.07
CA THR A 142 -10.70 -1.10 11.32
C THR A 142 -12.06 -0.46 11.05
N GLU A 143 -13.11 -0.94 11.71
CA GLU A 143 -14.45 -0.33 11.66
C GLU A 143 -14.55 0.93 12.56
N THR A 144 -13.66 1.05 13.55
CA THR A 144 -13.53 2.20 14.47
C THR A 144 -12.13 2.83 14.40
N PRO A 145 -11.75 3.45 13.25
CA PRO A 145 -10.42 4.02 13.05
C PRO A 145 -10.05 5.11 14.08
N GLU A 146 -11.03 5.88 14.58
CA GLU A 146 -10.84 6.85 15.68
C GLU A 146 -10.29 6.17 16.94
N GLU A 147 -10.94 5.09 17.38
CA GLU A 147 -10.59 4.36 18.59
C GLU A 147 -9.24 3.66 18.40
N TRP A 148 -9.04 3.01 17.25
CA TRP A 148 -7.80 2.29 16.96
C TRP A 148 -6.57 3.20 16.96
N ILE A 149 -6.68 4.41 16.38
CA ILE A 149 -5.56 5.36 16.30
C ILE A 149 -5.17 5.93 17.66
N VAL A 150 -6.14 6.05 18.57
CA VAL A 150 -5.90 6.54 19.93
C VAL A 150 -5.40 5.44 20.85
N ASP A 151 -6.00 4.24 20.77
CA ASP A 151 -5.83 3.20 21.78
C ASP A 151 -4.86 2.08 21.36
N ASP A 152 -4.77 1.75 20.06
CA ASP A 152 -4.11 0.52 19.59
C ASP A 152 -2.99 0.70 18.55
N ALA A 153 -2.85 1.90 17.98
CA ALA A 153 -1.93 2.12 16.87
C ALA A 153 -0.45 1.96 17.22
N ARG A 154 -0.09 2.00 18.52
CA ARG A 154 1.26 1.75 19.04
C ARG A 154 2.33 2.38 18.15
N TRP A 155 2.35 3.70 18.15
CA TRP A 155 3.17 4.54 17.26
C TRP A 155 4.70 4.36 17.30
N PRO A 156 5.37 3.90 18.37
CA PRO A 156 6.82 3.84 18.40
C PRO A 156 7.43 3.13 17.19
N LEU A 157 8.48 3.76 16.65
CA LEU A 157 9.31 3.17 15.61
C LEU A 157 10.17 2.05 16.20
N VAL A 158 10.05 0.86 15.63
CA VAL A 158 10.84 -0.33 15.97
C VAL A 158 11.62 -0.79 14.75
N THR A 159 12.68 -1.57 14.98
CA THR A 159 13.47 -2.15 13.88
C THR A 159 12.57 -2.93 12.94
N LEU A 160 12.76 -2.71 11.64
CA LEU A 160 12.05 -3.44 10.59
C LEU A 160 12.25 -4.95 10.73
N ASP A 161 11.16 -5.71 10.61
CA ASP A 161 11.17 -7.17 10.69
C ASP A 161 12.21 -7.77 9.71
N PRO A 162 13.02 -8.77 10.13
CA PRO A 162 14.03 -9.38 9.26
C PRO A 162 13.51 -9.93 7.93
N ARG A 163 12.25 -10.36 7.87
CA ARG A 163 11.58 -10.81 6.63
C ARG A 163 11.38 -9.66 5.63
N LEU A 164 11.30 -8.44 6.13
CA LEU A 164 11.12 -7.22 5.34
C LEU A 164 12.45 -6.49 5.07
N SER A 165 13.49 -6.72 5.86
CA SER A 165 14.80 -6.06 5.73
C SER A 165 15.82 -6.86 4.90
N ALA A 166 15.43 -7.96 4.26
CA ALA A 166 16.34 -8.82 3.50
C ALA A 166 17.04 -8.06 2.36
N GLY A 167 18.37 -7.92 2.43
CA GLY A 167 19.15 -7.16 1.45
C GLY A 167 19.10 -5.63 1.64
N ASN A 168 18.50 -5.16 2.74
CA ASN A 168 18.55 -3.75 3.13
C ASN A 168 19.88 -3.44 3.84
N ASN A 169 20.58 -2.41 3.37
CA ASN A 169 21.91 -2.03 3.88
C ASN A 169 21.88 -0.81 4.82
N PHE A 170 20.69 -0.29 5.11
CA PHE A 170 20.49 0.82 6.03
C PHE A 170 19.44 0.43 7.07
N GLN A 171 19.54 1.03 8.26
CA GLN A 171 18.54 0.79 9.31
C GLN A 171 17.22 1.42 8.88
N SER A 172 16.15 0.64 8.93
CA SER A 172 14.80 1.09 8.65
C SER A 172 13.93 0.75 9.83
N TYR A 173 12.94 1.61 10.09
CA TYR A 173 12.05 1.46 11.22
C TYR A 173 10.61 1.43 10.75
N ALA A 174 9.81 0.59 11.39
CA ALA A 174 8.38 0.47 11.16
C ALA A 174 7.63 0.90 12.41
N THR A 175 6.41 1.40 12.25
CA THR A 175 5.49 1.58 13.38
C THR A 175 5.18 0.21 14.01
N LEU A 176 5.36 0.07 15.32
CA LEU A 176 5.19 -1.19 16.03
C LEU A 176 3.82 -1.83 15.79
N GLY A 177 2.73 -1.07 15.95
CA GLY A 177 1.37 -1.57 15.80
C GLY A 177 1.12 -2.23 14.44
N PHE A 178 1.48 -1.54 13.36
CA PHE A 178 1.27 -2.04 12.00
C PHE A 178 2.17 -3.23 11.64
N GLN A 179 3.44 -3.22 12.09
CA GLN A 179 4.35 -4.33 11.84
C GLN A 179 3.89 -5.61 12.55
N ASP A 180 3.47 -5.49 13.80
CA ASP A 180 2.93 -6.62 14.57
C ASP A 180 1.66 -7.18 13.91
N ALA A 181 0.73 -6.30 13.50
CA ALA A 181 -0.47 -6.72 12.79
C ALA A 181 -0.12 -7.49 11.52
N TRP A 182 0.78 -6.96 10.68
CA TRP A 182 1.28 -7.64 9.50
C TRP A 182 1.92 -9.00 9.80
N ALA A 183 2.73 -9.07 10.87
CA ALA A 183 3.49 -10.26 11.23
C ALA A 183 2.61 -11.47 11.55
N VAL A 184 1.39 -11.25 12.07
CA VAL A 184 0.42 -12.32 12.43
C VAL A 184 0.08 -13.22 11.25
N PHE A 185 -0.13 -12.65 10.06
CA PHE A 185 -0.58 -13.40 8.87
C PHE A 185 0.46 -13.45 7.74
N ALA A 186 1.62 -12.82 7.89
CA ALA A 186 2.67 -12.76 6.86
C ALA A 186 2.99 -14.13 6.23
N ASP A 187 3.14 -15.16 7.06
CA ASP A 187 3.51 -16.51 6.60
C ASP A 187 2.33 -17.24 5.93
N LEU A 188 1.10 -17.03 6.43
CA LEU A 188 -0.12 -17.61 5.85
C LEU A 188 -0.42 -17.01 4.47
N VAL A 189 -0.31 -15.68 4.36
CA VAL A 189 -0.47 -14.94 3.10
C VAL A 189 0.62 -15.36 2.11
N LEU A 190 1.89 -15.38 2.52
CA LEU A 190 2.99 -15.81 1.66
C LEU A 190 2.77 -17.24 1.15
N LYS A 191 2.33 -18.17 2.00
CA LYS A 191 2.00 -19.54 1.61
C LYS A 191 0.88 -19.58 0.57
N ALA A 192 -0.20 -18.82 0.76
CA ALA A 192 -1.33 -18.77 -0.18
C ALA A 192 -0.92 -18.18 -1.54
N VAL A 193 -0.17 -17.08 -1.55
CA VAL A 193 0.36 -16.49 -2.78
C VAL A 193 1.33 -17.44 -3.49
N THR A 194 2.23 -18.09 -2.73
CA THR A 194 3.17 -19.09 -3.27
C THR A 194 2.45 -20.24 -3.96
N ALA A 195 1.36 -20.74 -3.37
CA ALA A 195 0.56 -21.81 -3.96
C ALA A 195 -0.01 -21.40 -5.33
N LEU A 196 -0.57 -20.19 -5.44
CA LEU A 196 -1.08 -19.66 -6.70
C LEU A 196 0.02 -19.42 -7.74
N VAL A 197 1.12 -18.78 -7.34
CA VAL A 197 2.26 -18.49 -8.22
C VAL A 197 2.88 -19.77 -8.79
N ASN A 198 2.99 -20.82 -7.97
CA ASN A 198 3.61 -22.09 -8.38
C ASN A 198 2.62 -23.04 -9.05
N THR A 199 1.32 -22.72 -9.13
CA THR A 199 0.34 -23.57 -9.82
C THR A 199 0.57 -23.48 -11.33
N PRO A 200 0.95 -24.59 -12.01
CA PRO A 200 1.20 -24.55 -13.44
C PRO A 200 -0.11 -24.35 -14.22
N ASN A 201 -0.26 -23.20 -14.87
CA ASN A 201 -1.36 -22.95 -15.79
C ASN A 201 -0.88 -22.14 -17.01
N PRO A 202 -0.46 -22.80 -18.11
CA PRO A 202 0.05 -22.11 -19.30
C PRO A 202 -0.96 -21.15 -19.94
N ASN A 203 -2.27 -21.38 -19.76
CA ASN A 203 -3.34 -20.56 -20.32
C ASN A 203 -3.75 -19.40 -19.41
N ALA A 204 -3.31 -19.42 -18.15
CA ALA A 204 -3.56 -18.35 -17.20
C ALA A 204 -2.38 -18.22 -16.22
N PRO A 205 -1.16 -17.91 -16.70
CA PRO A 205 0.00 -17.70 -15.81
C PRO A 205 -0.20 -16.47 -14.93
N VAL A 206 0.36 -16.48 -13.72
CA VAL A 206 0.41 -15.29 -12.86
C VAL A 206 1.36 -14.27 -13.47
N LYS A 207 0.83 -13.11 -13.85
CA LYS A 207 1.60 -12.00 -14.45
C LYS A 207 1.96 -10.91 -13.44
N ARG A 208 1.24 -10.83 -12.32
CA ARG A 208 1.46 -9.82 -11.28
C ARG A 208 0.82 -10.23 -9.95
N ILE A 209 1.28 -9.61 -8.88
CA ILE A 209 0.64 -9.64 -7.57
C ILE A 209 0.08 -8.24 -7.30
N GLN A 210 -1.20 -8.15 -6.96
CA GLN A 210 -1.83 -6.91 -6.50
C GLN A 210 -2.06 -7.01 -5.00
N VAL A 211 -1.70 -5.96 -4.28
CA VAL A 211 -1.90 -5.87 -2.83
C VAL A 211 -2.66 -4.59 -2.54
N THR A 212 -3.74 -4.70 -1.78
CA THR A 212 -4.63 -3.58 -1.49
C THR A 212 -5.19 -3.63 -0.08
N GLY A 213 -5.70 -2.50 0.39
CA GLY A 213 -6.29 -2.36 1.71
C GLY A 213 -6.65 -0.91 2.00
N HIS A 214 -7.60 -0.75 2.91
CA HIS A 214 -8.09 0.54 3.39
C HIS A 214 -7.68 0.75 4.86
N SER A 215 -7.40 1.98 5.27
CA SER A 215 -7.09 2.32 6.67
C SER A 215 -5.91 1.47 7.21
N LEU A 216 -6.06 0.82 8.37
CA LEU A 216 -5.13 -0.19 8.91
C LEU A 216 -4.73 -1.26 7.87
N GLY A 217 -5.68 -1.71 7.05
CA GLY A 217 -5.45 -2.68 5.98
C GLY A 217 -4.51 -2.15 4.91
N GLY A 218 -4.48 -0.85 4.67
CA GLY A 218 -3.51 -0.20 3.79
C GLY A 218 -2.08 -0.24 4.34
N ALA A 219 -1.93 -0.08 5.66
CA ALA A 219 -0.63 -0.17 6.31
C ALA A 219 -0.08 -1.60 6.22
N ILE A 220 -0.93 -2.58 6.52
CA ILE A 220 -0.66 -4.00 6.38
C ILE A 220 -0.31 -4.36 4.92
N ALA A 221 -1.11 -3.89 3.97
CA ALA A 221 -0.91 -4.11 2.53
C ALA A 221 0.46 -3.61 2.09
N SER A 222 0.94 -2.50 2.65
CA SER A 222 2.24 -1.93 2.33
C SER A 222 3.41 -2.84 2.74
N PHE A 223 3.36 -3.40 3.96
CA PHE A 223 4.34 -4.41 4.40
C PHE A 223 4.23 -5.70 3.60
N SER A 224 3.01 -6.14 3.30
CA SER A 224 2.76 -7.34 2.49
C SER A 224 3.31 -7.19 1.06
N ALA A 225 3.12 -6.03 0.41
CA ALA A 225 3.66 -5.77 -0.92
C ALA A 225 5.20 -5.80 -0.95
N LEU A 226 5.85 -5.21 0.07
CA LEU A 226 7.30 -5.31 0.23
C LEU A 226 7.72 -6.78 0.39
N HIS A 227 7.05 -7.53 1.27
CA HIS A 227 7.33 -8.95 1.47
C HIS A 227 7.16 -9.77 0.18
N MET A 228 6.12 -9.51 -0.60
CA MET A 228 5.89 -10.16 -1.89
C MET A 228 6.99 -9.81 -2.90
N SER A 229 7.42 -8.54 -2.97
CA SER A 229 8.48 -8.13 -3.90
C SER A 229 9.82 -8.81 -3.59
N LEU A 230 10.11 -9.06 -2.31
CA LEU A 230 11.34 -9.74 -1.86
C LEU A 230 11.31 -11.24 -2.15
N ASN A 231 10.14 -11.88 -2.02
CA ASN A 231 9.98 -13.32 -2.26
C ASN A 231 9.73 -13.67 -3.75
N PHE A 232 9.18 -12.74 -4.52
CA PHE A 232 8.85 -12.93 -5.94
C PHE A 232 9.50 -11.82 -6.82
N PRO A 233 10.84 -11.67 -6.82
CA PRO A 233 11.52 -10.52 -7.44
C PRO A 233 11.35 -10.43 -8.98
N LYS A 234 10.83 -11.48 -9.61
CA LYS A 234 10.56 -11.54 -11.06
C LYS A 234 9.10 -11.25 -11.43
N ILE A 235 8.20 -11.16 -10.44
CA ILE A 235 6.79 -10.91 -10.64
C ILE A 235 6.51 -9.45 -10.26
N PRO A 236 5.95 -8.62 -11.17
CA PRO A 236 5.51 -7.27 -10.82
C PRO A 236 4.54 -7.29 -9.63
N VAL A 237 4.82 -6.46 -8.62
CA VAL A 237 3.94 -6.25 -7.48
C VAL A 237 3.37 -4.83 -7.55
N GLN A 238 2.05 -4.70 -7.53
CA GLN A 238 1.33 -3.43 -7.44
C GLN A 238 0.76 -3.26 -6.03
N LEU A 239 1.07 -2.15 -5.38
CA LEU A 239 0.45 -1.72 -4.14
C LEU A 239 -0.51 -0.57 -4.43
N THR A 240 -1.79 -0.75 -4.11
CA THR A 240 -2.81 0.30 -4.23
C THR A 240 -3.60 0.34 -2.93
N THR A 241 -3.51 1.43 -2.17
CA THR A 241 -4.15 1.53 -0.86
C THR A 241 -5.01 2.77 -0.72
N TYR A 242 -5.89 2.78 0.27
CA TYR A 242 -6.87 3.84 0.51
C TYR A 242 -6.75 4.31 1.94
N ALA A 243 -6.71 5.62 2.18
CA ALA A 243 -6.65 6.20 3.52
C ALA A 243 -5.56 5.61 4.42
N THR A 244 -4.39 5.31 3.85
CA THR A 244 -3.32 4.58 4.55
C THR A 244 -2.53 5.52 5.44
N PRO A 245 -2.35 5.21 6.74
CA PRO A 245 -1.47 5.98 7.62
C PRO A 245 0.00 5.84 7.23
N ARG A 246 0.88 6.67 7.80
CA ARG A 246 2.34 6.50 7.66
C ARG A 246 2.79 5.26 8.43
N ILE A 247 3.61 4.43 7.79
CA ILE A 247 3.91 3.07 8.31
C ILE A 247 5.29 2.94 8.95
N GLY A 248 6.14 3.96 8.85
CA GLY A 248 7.49 3.91 9.40
C GLY A 248 8.39 5.01 8.86
N SER A 249 9.70 4.83 8.99
CA SER A 249 10.69 5.87 8.72
C SER A 249 10.86 6.21 7.22
N PRO A 250 11.40 7.40 6.90
CA PRO A 250 11.81 7.71 5.53
C PRO A 250 12.76 6.67 4.91
N ASP A 251 13.60 6.02 5.72
CA ASP A 251 14.43 4.89 5.27
C ASP A 251 13.57 3.70 4.85
N LEU A 252 12.54 3.33 5.62
CA LEU A 252 11.59 2.30 5.20
C LEU A 252 10.92 2.69 3.86
N ALA A 253 10.51 3.95 3.69
CA ALA A 253 9.95 4.42 2.43
C ALA A 253 10.95 4.31 1.27
N ALA A 254 12.22 4.60 1.49
CA ALA A 254 13.29 4.39 0.51
C ALA A 254 13.49 2.91 0.17
N TRP A 255 13.39 2.03 1.17
CA TRP A 255 13.48 0.59 0.98
C TRP A 255 12.30 0.02 0.19
N VAL A 256 11.07 0.46 0.48
CA VAL A 256 9.87 0.12 -0.31
C VAL A 256 10.06 0.56 -1.76
N ARG A 257 10.46 1.82 -1.99
CA ARG A 257 10.68 2.36 -3.34
C ARG A 257 11.77 1.63 -4.11
N LYS A 258 12.81 1.15 -3.44
CA LYS A 258 13.86 0.34 -4.07
C LYS A 258 13.34 -1.01 -4.59
N ASN A 259 12.34 -1.60 -3.93
CA ASN A 259 11.81 -2.92 -4.28
C ASN A 259 10.53 -2.87 -5.13
N LEU A 260 9.75 -1.79 -5.05
CA LEU A 260 8.47 -1.62 -5.73
C LEU A 260 8.48 -0.50 -6.78
N GLY A 261 9.51 0.35 -6.82
CA GLY A 261 9.62 1.43 -7.79
C GLY A 261 8.42 2.38 -7.72
N ASN A 262 7.80 2.62 -8.87
CA ASN A 262 6.59 3.43 -9.00
C ASN A 262 5.29 2.61 -8.98
N ASN A 263 5.36 1.31 -8.66
CA ASN A 263 4.19 0.44 -8.56
C ASN A 263 3.43 0.62 -7.22
N THR A 264 3.47 1.81 -6.62
CA THR A 264 2.88 2.12 -5.32
C THR A 264 2.01 3.36 -5.40
N ILE A 265 0.74 3.22 -5.04
CA ILE A 265 -0.25 4.29 -5.04
C ILE A 265 -0.98 4.22 -3.70
N PHE A 266 -1.18 5.37 -3.06
CA PHE A 266 -2.20 5.48 -2.02
C PHE A 266 -3.12 6.66 -2.32
N THR A 267 -4.38 6.54 -1.93
CA THR A 267 -5.38 7.55 -2.23
C THR A 267 -5.89 8.17 -0.94
N VAL A 268 -5.95 9.50 -0.88
CA VAL A 268 -6.51 10.26 0.24
C VAL A 268 -7.78 10.95 -0.23
N HIS A 269 -8.86 10.81 0.52
CA HIS A 269 -10.10 11.51 0.25
C HIS A 269 -10.17 12.76 1.12
N GLN A 270 -10.32 13.91 0.46
CA GLN A 270 -10.61 15.19 1.09
C GLN A 270 -9.69 15.48 2.29
N ARG A 271 -10.24 15.54 3.50
CA ARG A 271 -9.55 15.99 4.72
C ARG A 271 -9.45 14.87 5.75
N ASP A 272 -9.21 13.65 5.28
CA ASP A 272 -9.02 12.49 6.15
C ASP A 272 -7.82 12.69 7.10
N PRO A 273 -8.02 12.82 8.43
CA PRO A 273 -6.93 12.99 9.39
C PRO A 273 -6.04 11.76 9.52
N PHE A 274 -6.57 10.57 9.25
CA PHE A 274 -5.91 9.31 9.61
C PHE A 274 -4.81 8.92 8.62
N ALA A 275 -4.90 9.38 7.36
CA ALA A 275 -3.78 9.33 6.44
C ALA A 275 -2.55 10.07 7.00
N HIS A 276 -2.76 11.16 7.75
CA HIS A 276 -1.68 11.95 8.35
C HIS A 276 -1.24 11.43 9.73
N ALA A 277 -1.65 10.23 10.13
CA ALA A 277 -1.21 9.60 11.37
C ALA A 277 -0.04 8.61 11.14
N PRO A 278 0.93 8.50 12.06
CA PRO A 278 1.17 9.44 13.14
C PRO A 278 1.66 10.81 12.60
N PRO A 279 1.45 11.91 13.36
CA PRO A 279 1.79 13.25 12.91
C PRO A 279 3.29 13.42 12.70
N LEU A 280 3.67 14.30 11.77
CA LEU A 280 5.06 14.73 11.62
C LEU A 280 5.38 15.70 12.77
N ASP A 281 6.16 15.26 13.77
CA ASP A 281 6.64 16.16 14.81
C ASP A 281 7.55 17.25 14.21
N TRP A 282 7.39 18.50 14.69
CA TRP A 282 8.03 19.72 14.18
C TRP A 282 9.57 19.68 14.08
N PHE A 283 10.23 18.74 14.77
CA PHE A 283 11.69 18.68 14.85
C PHE A 283 12.34 17.58 14.00
N PHE A 284 11.64 16.48 13.68
CA PHE A 284 12.13 15.40 12.81
C PHE A 284 10.96 14.68 12.13
N SER A 285 10.99 14.56 10.80
CA SER A 285 10.09 13.68 10.06
C SER A 285 10.50 12.22 10.34
N GLN A 286 10.00 11.68 11.44
CA GLN A 286 10.26 10.30 11.85
C GLN A 286 9.42 9.32 11.02
N TYR A 287 8.33 9.77 10.42
CA TYR A 287 7.40 8.94 9.67
C TYR A 287 7.27 9.40 8.22
N SER A 288 7.01 8.46 7.32
CA SER A 288 6.77 8.73 5.91
C SER A 288 5.80 7.69 5.32
N HIS A 289 4.95 8.14 4.41
CA HIS A 289 4.26 7.30 3.45
C HIS A 289 5.26 6.61 2.52
N VAL A 290 4.83 5.52 1.90
CA VAL A 290 5.69 4.72 1.01
C VAL A 290 5.20 4.67 -0.44
N SER A 291 4.08 5.36 -0.71
CA SER A 291 3.36 5.36 -1.98
C SER A 291 3.15 6.77 -2.50
N TYR A 292 3.00 6.92 -3.82
CA TYR A 292 2.59 8.20 -4.39
C TYR A 292 1.15 8.52 -4.04
N GLU A 293 0.90 9.76 -3.64
CA GLU A 293 -0.43 10.23 -3.24
C GLU A 293 -1.27 10.59 -4.46
N LEU A 294 -2.48 10.02 -4.48
CA LEU A 294 -3.60 10.50 -5.27
C LEU A 294 -4.61 11.15 -4.35
N TRP A 295 -4.69 12.47 -4.38
CA TRP A 295 -5.56 13.22 -3.50
C TRP A 295 -6.85 13.62 -4.21
N ASN A 296 -7.99 13.24 -3.66
CA ASN A 296 -9.29 13.71 -4.10
C ASN A 296 -9.69 14.94 -3.26
N SER A 297 -9.33 16.14 -3.74
CA SER A 297 -9.55 17.40 -3.02
C SER A 297 -10.99 17.93 -3.09
N THR A 298 -11.90 17.22 -3.77
CA THR A 298 -13.31 17.58 -3.87
C THR A 298 -14.22 16.34 -3.84
N SER A 299 -15.53 16.51 -3.63
CA SER A 299 -16.49 15.38 -3.56
C SER A 299 -16.89 14.81 -4.93
N ILE A 300 -16.49 15.45 -6.03
CA ILE A 300 -16.67 15.01 -7.41
C ILE A 300 -15.28 14.60 -7.90
N PRO A 301 -15.09 13.52 -8.69
CA PRO A 301 -13.76 13.01 -8.97
C PRO A 301 -12.90 14.05 -9.71
N SER A 302 -12.11 14.78 -8.94
CA SER A 302 -10.99 15.60 -9.36
C SER A 302 -9.80 15.11 -8.54
N THR A 303 -9.18 14.04 -9.01
CA THR A 303 -8.00 13.46 -8.37
C THR A 303 -6.76 14.16 -8.88
N VAL A 304 -5.90 14.62 -7.99
CA VAL A 304 -4.56 15.11 -8.33
C VAL A 304 -3.51 14.06 -7.96
N LEU A 305 -2.50 13.90 -8.83
CA LEU A 305 -1.30 13.14 -8.51
C LEU A 305 -0.26 14.06 -7.90
N CYS A 306 0.29 13.66 -6.77
CA CYS A 306 1.28 14.41 -6.01
C CYS A 306 2.69 13.90 -6.30
N SER A 307 3.60 14.81 -6.61
CA SER A 307 5.01 14.46 -6.78
C SER A 307 5.71 14.21 -5.45
N GLY A 308 6.58 13.20 -5.40
CA GLY A 308 7.30 12.86 -4.16
C GLY A 308 6.40 12.24 -3.08
N LEU A 309 6.95 12.12 -1.87
CA LEU A 309 6.24 11.65 -0.68
C LEU A 309 6.07 12.84 0.27
N GLU A 310 5.02 12.81 1.11
CA GLU A 310 4.69 13.90 2.04
C GLU A 310 4.64 15.27 1.32
N ASN A 311 3.90 15.34 0.21
CA ASN A 311 3.89 16.53 -0.63
C ASN A 311 3.07 17.66 0.05
N PRO A 312 3.70 18.81 0.38
CA PRO A 312 3.02 19.89 1.13
C PRO A 312 1.97 20.64 0.30
N SER A 313 1.85 20.35 -1.00
CA SER A 313 0.85 20.93 -1.90
C SER A 313 -0.36 20.01 -2.14
N CYS A 314 -0.42 18.87 -1.43
CA CYS A 314 -1.52 17.90 -1.51
C CYS A 314 -2.31 17.83 -0.19
N SER A 315 -2.76 16.64 0.26
CA SER A 315 -3.54 16.54 1.50
C SER A 315 -2.80 17.08 2.72
N ASP A 316 -1.46 17.07 2.69
CA ASP A 316 -0.61 17.64 3.75
C ASP A 316 -0.67 19.20 3.81
N SER A 317 -1.30 19.85 2.82
CA SER A 317 -1.58 21.31 2.83
C SER A 317 -2.72 21.69 3.78
N LEU A 318 -3.49 20.72 4.25
CA LEU A 318 -4.69 20.95 5.04
C LEU A 318 -4.36 21.20 6.52
N ILE A 319 -5.04 22.18 7.10
CA ILE A 319 -4.94 22.53 8.54
C ILE A 319 -6.23 22.21 9.31
N PHE A 320 -7.25 21.70 8.61
CA PHE A 320 -8.53 21.31 9.18
C PHE A 320 -8.91 19.93 8.65
N TRP A 321 -9.23 19.02 9.57
CA TRP A 321 -9.48 17.62 9.28
C TRP A 321 -10.95 17.24 9.54
N PHE A 322 -11.44 16.23 8.83
CA PHE A 322 -12.79 15.72 8.98
C PHE A 322 -12.79 14.19 8.98
N PRO A 323 -12.91 13.53 10.15
CA PRO A 323 -12.79 12.07 10.27
C PRO A 323 -13.69 11.27 9.33
N SER A 324 -14.90 11.77 9.02
CA SER A 324 -15.80 11.09 8.08
C SER A 324 -15.26 11.00 6.65
N ASP A 325 -14.31 11.86 6.26
CA ASP A 325 -13.68 11.78 4.94
C ASP A 325 -12.83 10.51 4.78
N HIS A 326 -12.46 9.84 5.88
CA HIS A 326 -11.74 8.57 5.89
C HIS A 326 -12.46 7.46 5.14
N TYR A 327 -13.79 7.41 5.22
CA TYR A 327 -14.61 6.36 4.61
C TYR A 327 -14.83 6.59 3.11
N GLY A 328 -14.43 7.75 2.57
CA GLY A 328 -14.54 8.10 1.15
C GLY A 328 -15.68 9.07 0.82
N PRO A 329 -16.20 9.06 -0.42
CA PRO A 329 -16.10 7.97 -1.39
C PRO A 329 -14.76 7.93 -2.16
N PHE A 330 -14.18 6.74 -2.27
CA PHE A 330 -13.04 6.45 -3.14
C PHE A 330 -13.55 5.87 -4.46
N TYR A 331 -13.53 6.69 -5.52
CA TYR A 331 -13.96 6.27 -6.86
C TYR A 331 -15.39 5.72 -6.92
N GLY A 332 -16.27 6.28 -6.07
CA GLY A 332 -17.68 5.91 -5.96
C GLY A 332 -18.00 4.90 -4.87
N LEU A 333 -17.00 4.41 -4.11
CA LEU A 333 -17.19 3.41 -3.07
C LEU A 333 -16.86 4.00 -1.69
N TYR A 334 -17.76 3.80 -0.73
CA TYR A 334 -17.44 4.02 0.69
C TYR A 334 -16.84 2.74 1.27
N MET A 335 -15.80 2.90 2.10
CA MET A 335 -15.10 1.81 2.75
C MET A 335 -15.11 1.94 4.27
N GLY A 336 -15.09 0.83 5.01
CA GLY A 336 -14.88 0.85 6.47
C GLY A 336 -16.04 0.37 7.35
N ASN A 337 -17.00 -0.40 6.82
CA ASN A 337 -18.08 -0.98 7.63
C ASN A 337 -18.66 -2.25 6.97
N ASP A 338 -18.89 -3.32 7.74
CA ASP A 338 -19.73 -4.45 7.35
C ASP A 338 -21.23 -4.17 7.60
N THR A 339 -21.87 -3.34 6.76
CA THR A 339 -23.33 -3.13 6.86
C THR A 339 -24.16 -4.31 6.33
N GLY A 340 -23.58 -5.50 6.17
CA GLY A 340 -24.26 -6.73 5.75
C GLY A 340 -23.57 -7.43 4.59
N ARG A 341 -22.48 -8.14 4.86
CA ARG A 341 -21.76 -9.13 4.04
C ARG A 341 -21.78 -8.84 2.54
N CYS A 342 -21.37 -7.61 2.19
CA CYS A 342 -21.23 -7.11 0.81
C CYS A 342 -22.56 -6.92 0.04
N GLN A 343 -23.63 -6.52 0.72
CA GLN A 343 -24.90 -6.07 0.14
C GLN A 343 -24.84 -4.57 -0.24
N TRP A 344 -24.03 -4.20 -1.23
CA TRP A 344 -24.11 -2.89 -1.89
C TRP A 344 -24.20 -3.04 -3.41
N PRO A 345 -25.29 -2.59 -4.03
CA PRO A 345 -25.20 -1.32 -4.74
C PRO A 345 -26.53 -0.55 -4.76
N GLN A 346 -26.53 0.74 -4.42
CA GLN A 346 -27.63 1.63 -4.82
C GLN A 346 -26.99 2.81 -5.56
N ALA A 347 -26.82 2.61 -6.87
CA ALA A 347 -26.37 3.60 -7.85
C ALA A 347 -25.10 4.38 -7.45
N VAL A 348 -23.93 3.86 -7.81
CA VAL A 348 -22.89 4.78 -8.29
C VAL A 348 -23.43 5.34 -9.60
N THR A 349 -24.08 6.49 -9.55
CA THR A 349 -24.16 7.34 -10.73
C THR A 349 -22.72 7.67 -11.08
N LEU A 350 -22.09 6.84 -11.93
CA LEU A 350 -21.09 7.33 -12.85
C LEU A 350 -21.80 8.51 -13.51
N SER A 351 -21.33 9.73 -13.21
CA SER A 351 -21.84 10.92 -13.89
C SER A 351 -21.84 10.57 -15.36
N GLN A 352 -23.05 10.52 -15.93
CA GLN A 352 -23.26 10.14 -17.31
C GLN A 352 -22.23 10.89 -18.15
N GLN A 353 -21.59 10.14 -19.05
CA GLN A 353 -20.88 10.71 -20.18
C GLN A 353 -21.65 11.95 -20.63
N VAL A 354 -21.01 13.12 -20.53
CA VAL A 354 -21.55 14.33 -21.13
C VAL A 354 -21.61 14.01 -22.61
N SER A 355 -22.80 13.62 -23.07
CA SER A 355 -23.18 13.59 -24.46
C SER A 355 -22.76 14.95 -25.00
N VAL A 356 -21.83 14.96 -25.94
CA VAL A 356 -21.55 16.14 -26.75
C VAL A 356 -22.81 16.39 -27.57
N THR A 357 -23.78 17.08 -26.99
CA THR A 357 -24.86 17.69 -27.74
C THR A 357 -24.22 18.81 -28.53
N ALA A 358 -24.17 18.60 -29.85
CA ALA A 358 -23.77 19.60 -30.81
C ALA A 358 -24.42 20.95 -30.48
N LEU A 359 -23.60 21.98 -30.38
CA LEU A 359 -24.04 23.37 -30.29
C LEU A 359 -25.07 23.64 -31.41
N PRO A 360 -26.25 24.19 -31.07
CA PRO A 360 -27.21 24.57 -32.09
C PRO A 360 -26.63 25.71 -32.93
N THR A 361 -26.58 25.47 -34.23
CA THR A 361 -26.25 26.46 -35.27
C THR A 361 -27.18 27.68 -35.12
N PRO A 362 -26.69 28.93 -35.18
CA PRO A 362 -27.55 30.09 -35.09
C PRO A 362 -28.44 30.16 -36.33
N THR A 363 -29.74 29.94 -36.17
CA THR A 363 -30.73 30.21 -37.20
C THR A 363 -30.85 31.72 -37.39
N GLN A 364 -30.44 32.19 -38.57
CA GLN A 364 -30.75 33.52 -39.06
C GLN A 364 -32.27 33.69 -39.12
N HIS A 365 -32.78 34.78 -38.53
CA HIS A 365 -34.12 35.28 -38.79
C HIS A 365 -34.13 36.14 -40.07
N PRO A 366 -34.92 35.80 -41.09
CA PRO A 366 -35.51 36.79 -41.99
C PRO A 366 -36.88 37.18 -41.45
N GLY A 367 -37.12 38.49 -41.36
CA GLY A 367 -38.21 39.08 -40.60
C GLY A 367 -39.58 39.09 -41.26
N HIS A 368 -40.50 39.81 -40.60
CA HIS A 368 -41.72 40.34 -41.21
C HIS A 368 -42.07 41.68 -40.56
N ARG A 369 -42.14 42.71 -41.44
CA ARG A 369 -42.84 44.00 -41.39
C ARG A 369 -42.73 44.88 -40.16
#